data_AF-A0A7J7EXB2-F1
#
_entry.id   AF-A0A7J7EXB2-F1
#
_cell.length_a   1.000
_cell.length_b   1.000
_cell.length_c   1.000
_cell.angle_alpha   90.00
_cell.angle_beta   90.00
_cell.angle_gamma   90.00
#
_symmetry.space_group_name_H-M   'P 1'
#
loop_
_entity.id
_entity.type
_entity.pdbx_description
1 polymer ?
#
loop_
_entity_poly.entity_id
_entity_poly.type
_entity_poly.pdbx_seq_one_letter_code
_entity_poly.pdbx_strand_id
1 'polypeptide(L)'
;MSFLANKFHVDFTFVPRYSCGPTVYDHAHLGHACSYVRFDIIRRILTRIFGCNIIMVMGITDVDDKIIKRARSAMLRPVPCPRRRGDGAQPPRGSVVNPPDSLVCSPGLLQMNVSPTSLASLYEEDFKQDMAALKVLPPTVYLRVTENIPQIISFIEGIIAKGHAYSTAKGNVYFDLRSRGDKYGKLVGVAPGPVGEPVDSDKRHASDFALWKAAKPQEMFWASPWGNGRPGWHIECSTISSLVFGSQLDIHSGGIDLAFPHHENEIAQCEVFHQCEQWGNYFLHSGHLHVKGKEEKMSKSLKNYITIKVMGFPSSCIAASSLNLS
;
A
#
# COMPACT_ATOMS: atom_id res chain seq x y z
N MET A 1 -7.42 4.17 -23.38
CA MET A 1 -8.15 4.98 -22.39
C MET A 1 -9.62 4.99 -22.80
N SER A 2 -10.46 4.14 -22.21
CA SER A 2 -11.91 4.24 -22.39
C SER A 2 -12.44 5.25 -21.37
N PHE A 3 -12.68 6.48 -21.82
CA PHE A 3 -13.45 7.45 -21.06
C PHE A 3 -14.94 7.17 -21.29
N LEU A 4 -15.60 6.53 -20.33
CA LEU A 4 -17.06 6.62 -20.22
C LEU A 4 -17.39 8.00 -19.63
N ALA A 5 -17.41 9.01 -20.49
CA ALA A 5 -17.75 10.37 -20.11
C ALA A 5 -19.28 10.55 -20.10
N ASN A 6 -19.94 10.19 -19.00
CA ASN A 6 -21.16 10.90 -18.61
C ASN A 6 -20.70 12.12 -17.80
N LYS A 7 -20.87 13.32 -18.38
CA LYS A 7 -20.63 14.68 -17.85
C LYS A 7 -19.73 14.77 -16.61
N PHE A 8 -18.53 15.33 -16.79
CA PHE A 8 -17.60 15.66 -15.71
C PHE A 8 -18.19 16.76 -14.80
N HIS A 9 -19.08 16.39 -13.87
CA HIS A 9 -19.65 17.27 -12.88
C HIS A 9 -18.86 17.09 -11.58
N VAL A 10 -17.80 17.88 -11.44
CA VAL A 10 -17.06 18.00 -10.18
C VAL A 10 -17.56 19.27 -9.54
N ASP A 11 -18.02 19.20 -8.28
CA ASP A 11 -18.42 20.39 -7.55
C ASP A 11 -17.20 21.31 -7.42
N PHE A 12 -17.25 22.49 -8.03
CA PHE A 12 -16.05 23.32 -8.29
C PHE A 12 -15.37 23.85 -7.02
N THR A 13 -15.89 23.54 -5.83
CA THR A 13 -15.37 24.02 -4.55
C THR A 13 -14.46 23.01 -3.85
N PHE A 14 -14.66 21.69 -4.03
CA PHE A 14 -13.93 20.65 -3.29
C PHE A 14 -13.96 19.30 -4.03
N VAL A 15 -12.79 18.66 -4.16
CA VAL A 15 -12.65 17.37 -4.86
C VAL A 15 -12.02 16.35 -3.91
N PRO A 16 -12.82 15.46 -3.29
CA PRO A 16 -12.35 14.32 -2.51
C PRO A 16 -11.52 13.38 -3.39
N ARG A 17 -10.25 13.20 -3.03
CA ARG A 17 -9.37 12.28 -3.73
C ARG A 17 -8.73 11.27 -2.79
N TYR A 18 -8.81 9.99 -3.14
CA TYR A 18 -8.09 8.92 -2.44
C TYR A 18 -7.12 8.21 -3.39
N SER A 19 -5.89 8.00 -2.95
CA SER A 19 -4.88 7.21 -3.69
C SER A 19 -4.45 6.01 -2.86
N CYS A 20 -4.48 4.82 -3.45
CA CYS A 20 -3.83 3.66 -2.86
C CYS A 20 -2.33 3.96 -2.73
N GLY A 21 -1.81 3.91 -1.50
CA GLY A 21 -0.38 4.07 -1.26
C GLY A 21 0.39 2.76 -1.30
N PRO A 22 1.67 2.77 -0.90
CA PRO A 22 2.53 1.59 -0.95
C PRO A 22 2.23 0.60 0.18
N THR A 23 2.46 -0.69 -0.10
CA THR A 23 2.81 -1.67 0.93
C THR A 23 4.30 -1.49 1.28
N VAL A 24 4.58 -1.06 2.51
CA VAL A 24 5.92 -0.61 2.94
C VAL A 24 6.81 -1.77 3.41
N TYR A 25 7.04 -2.74 2.51
CA TYR A 25 7.92 -3.89 2.80
C TYR A 25 9.27 -3.83 2.08
N ASP A 26 9.44 -2.92 1.12
CA ASP A 26 10.67 -2.78 0.34
C ASP A 26 10.70 -1.42 -0.37
N HIS A 27 11.86 -1.02 -0.89
CA HIS A 27 12.05 0.23 -1.62
C HIS A 27 11.02 0.45 -2.74
N ALA A 28 10.69 1.71 -3.02
CA ALA A 28 9.85 2.04 -4.17
C ALA A 28 10.61 1.81 -5.49
N HIS A 29 9.89 1.32 -6.51
CA HIS A 29 10.46 1.07 -7.83
C HIS A 29 9.88 2.04 -8.87
N LEU A 30 10.47 2.02 -10.06
CA LEU A 30 10.12 2.93 -11.14
C LEU A 30 8.64 2.88 -11.55
N GLY A 31 8.01 1.70 -11.53
CA GLY A 31 6.55 1.59 -11.72
C GLY A 31 5.71 2.41 -10.71
N HIS A 32 6.11 2.43 -9.43
CA HIS A 32 5.49 3.30 -8.44
C HIS A 32 5.75 4.77 -8.76
N ALA A 33 7.00 5.13 -9.02
CA ALA A 33 7.39 6.49 -9.39
C ALA A 33 6.56 7.04 -10.57
N CYS A 34 6.46 6.27 -11.66
CA CYS A 34 5.69 6.66 -12.84
C CYS A 34 4.21 6.91 -12.50
N SER A 35 3.61 6.04 -11.68
CA SER A 35 2.22 6.17 -11.27
C SER A 35 2.00 7.44 -10.45
N TYR A 36 2.80 7.67 -9.41
CA TYR A 36 2.65 8.84 -8.54
C TYR A 36 2.99 10.16 -9.25
N VAL A 37 3.98 10.17 -10.15
CA VAL A 37 4.29 11.35 -10.98
C VAL A 37 3.13 11.69 -11.91
N ARG A 38 2.54 10.70 -12.61
CA ARG A 38 1.37 10.92 -13.47
C ARG A 38 0.18 11.46 -12.69
N PHE A 39 -0.08 10.90 -11.52
CA PHE A 39 -1.16 11.35 -10.64
C PHE A 39 -0.96 12.74 -10.06
N ASP A 40 0.29 13.10 -9.75
CA ASP A 40 0.67 14.44 -9.31
C ASP A 40 0.49 15.48 -10.44
N ILE A 41 0.83 15.13 -11.67
CA ILE A 41 0.58 16.00 -12.84
C ILE A 41 -0.92 16.27 -13.01
N ILE A 42 -1.76 15.23 -12.94
CA ILE A 42 -3.21 15.41 -12.99
C ILE A 42 -3.69 16.31 -11.84
N ARG A 43 -3.19 16.09 -10.61
CA ARG A 43 -3.51 16.94 -9.46
C ARG A 43 -3.11 18.40 -9.70
N ARG A 44 -1.92 18.65 -10.25
CA ARG A 44 -1.43 20.00 -10.58
C ARG A 44 -2.24 20.67 -11.67
N ILE A 45 -2.66 19.94 -12.69
CA ILE A 45 -3.55 20.46 -13.75
C ILE A 45 -4.89 20.88 -13.15
N LEU A 46 -5.55 20.00 -12.40
CA LEU A 46 -6.83 20.28 -11.75
C LEU A 46 -6.73 21.48 -10.80
N THR A 47 -5.69 21.55 -9.97
CA THR A 47 -5.51 22.65 -9.01
C THR A 47 -5.08 23.96 -9.64
N ARG A 48 -4.13 23.97 -10.57
CA ARG A 48 -3.53 25.21 -11.08
C ARG A 48 -4.22 25.77 -12.32
N ILE A 49 -4.78 24.91 -13.16
CA ILE A 49 -5.43 25.32 -14.41
C ILE A 49 -6.94 25.44 -14.20
N PHE A 50 -7.55 24.48 -13.52
CA PHE A 50 -8.99 24.44 -13.31
C PHE A 50 -9.44 25.00 -11.96
N GLY A 51 -8.50 25.38 -11.08
CA GLY A 51 -8.81 25.98 -9.78
C GLY A 51 -9.48 25.04 -8.77
N CYS A 52 -9.46 23.72 -9.00
CA CYS A 52 -10.08 22.75 -8.09
C CYS A 52 -9.33 22.69 -6.74
N ASN A 53 -10.06 22.71 -5.64
CA ASN A 53 -9.50 22.42 -4.32
C ASN A 53 -9.48 20.91 -4.05
N ILE A 54 -8.31 20.29 -4.08
CA ILE A 54 -8.17 18.83 -3.91
C ILE A 54 -7.68 18.51 -2.50
N ILE A 55 -8.50 17.78 -1.74
CA ILE A 55 -8.04 17.06 -0.55
C ILE A 55 -7.71 15.63 -0.95
N MET A 56 -6.42 15.31 -0.86
CA MET A 56 -5.91 14.01 -1.24
C MET A 56 -5.51 13.22 0.01
N VAL A 57 -6.13 12.07 0.23
CA VAL A 57 -5.76 11.11 1.27
C VAL A 57 -5.02 9.94 0.63
N MET A 58 -3.99 9.44 1.31
CA MET A 58 -3.27 8.24 0.90
C MET A 58 -3.16 7.25 2.06
N GLY A 59 -3.65 6.03 1.87
CA GLY A 59 -3.44 4.94 2.81
C GLY A 59 -2.03 4.37 2.73
N ILE A 60 -1.41 4.04 3.85
CA ILE A 60 -0.14 3.30 3.94
C ILE A 60 -0.44 1.91 4.47
N THR A 61 -0.23 0.88 3.64
CA THR A 61 -0.35 -0.51 4.09
C THR A 61 0.94 -0.91 4.82
N ASP A 62 0.90 -0.74 6.15
CA ASP A 62 2.00 -1.03 7.09
C ASP A 62 1.83 -2.37 7.84
N VAL A 63 0.80 -3.15 7.47
CA VAL A 63 0.63 -4.56 7.86
C VAL A 63 0.21 -5.38 6.64
N ASP A 64 1.00 -6.39 6.28
CA ASP A 64 0.68 -7.32 5.19
C ASP A 64 1.54 -8.60 5.29
N ASP A 65 1.12 -9.68 4.63
CA ASP A 65 1.90 -10.92 4.50
C ASP A 65 3.32 -10.66 3.96
N LYS A 66 3.47 -9.71 3.03
CA LYS A 66 4.77 -9.33 2.46
C LYS A 66 5.67 -8.67 3.49
N ILE A 67 5.12 -7.84 4.37
CA ILE A 67 5.87 -7.17 5.45
C ILE A 67 6.33 -8.21 6.47
N ILE A 68 5.43 -9.08 6.92
CA ILE A 68 5.75 -10.15 7.89
C ILE A 68 6.84 -11.08 7.33
N LYS A 69 6.69 -11.51 6.07
CA LYS A 69 7.69 -12.37 5.41
C LYS A 69 9.03 -11.66 5.20
N ARG A 70 9.01 -10.38 4.84
CA ARG A 70 10.24 -9.60 4.67
C ARG A 70 10.94 -9.39 6.01
N ALA A 71 10.22 -9.06 7.06
CA ALA A 71 10.77 -8.84 8.40
C ALA A 71 11.55 -10.06 8.90
N ARG A 72 10.98 -11.27 8.70
CA ARG A 72 11.64 -12.55 9.04
C ARG A 72 12.90 -12.87 8.21
N SER A 73 13.01 -12.31 7.00
CA SER A 73 14.13 -12.56 6.06
C SER A 73 15.10 -11.39 5.95
N ALA A 74 14.80 -10.25 6.54
CA ALA A 74 15.62 -9.06 6.48
C ALA A 74 16.80 -9.22 7.45
N MET A 75 18.01 -9.33 6.89
CA MET A 75 19.21 -9.02 7.64
C MET A 75 19.51 -7.54 7.41
N LEU A 76 19.06 -6.67 8.32
CA LEU A 76 19.51 -5.28 8.27
C LEU A 76 21.02 -5.26 8.54
N ARG A 77 21.78 -4.56 7.70
CA ARG A 77 23.17 -4.23 8.03
C ARG A 77 23.14 -3.46 9.35
N PRO A 78 24.02 -3.75 10.32
CA PRO A 78 24.07 -2.97 11.55
C PRO A 78 24.20 -1.49 11.19
N VAL A 79 23.31 -0.67 11.75
CA VAL A 79 23.50 0.79 11.73
C VAL A 79 24.85 1.03 12.40
N PRO A 80 25.82 1.70 11.75
CA PRO A 80 27.08 2.00 12.40
C PRO A 80 26.77 2.78 13.67
N CYS A 81 27.16 2.25 14.83
CA CYS A 81 27.09 2.98 16.09
C CYS A 81 27.77 4.34 15.86
N PRO A 82 27.13 5.47 16.22
CA PRO A 82 27.78 6.76 16.11
C PRO A 82 29.11 6.67 16.84
N ARG A 83 30.23 6.83 16.13
CA ARG A 83 31.54 6.93 16.77
C ARG A 83 31.41 8.07 17.79
N ARG A 84 31.42 7.75 19.08
CA ARG A 84 31.63 8.77 20.11
C ARG A 84 32.90 9.49 19.69
N ARG A 85 32.80 10.79 19.40
CA ARG A 85 33.98 11.64 19.36
C ARG A 85 34.56 11.55 20.77
N GLY A 86 35.61 10.74 20.93
CA GLY A 86 36.43 10.80 22.13
C GLY A 86 37.08 12.16 22.13
N ASP A 87 36.74 12.97 23.12
CA ASP A 87 37.45 14.21 23.40
C ASP A 87 38.94 13.91 23.56
N GLY A 88 39.75 14.76 22.93
CA GLY A 88 41.20 14.58 22.87
C GLY A 88 41.82 14.59 24.27
N ALA A 89 42.38 13.45 24.65
CA ALA A 89 43.39 13.36 25.69
C ALA A 89 44.49 12.42 25.20
N GLN A 90 45.67 12.99 24.95
CA GLN A 90 46.86 12.30 24.49
C GLN A 90 47.49 11.57 25.70
N PRO A 91 47.67 10.24 25.71
CA PRO A 91 48.30 9.57 26.83
C PRO A 91 49.83 9.79 26.81
N PRO A 92 50.51 9.83 27.98
CA PRO A 92 51.94 10.04 28.05
C PRO A 92 52.71 8.83 27.50
N ARG A 93 53.89 9.11 26.92
CA ARG A 93 54.78 8.10 26.34
C ARG A 93 55.30 7.15 27.43
N GLY A 94 55.13 5.84 27.21
CA GLY A 94 55.91 4.82 27.90
C GLY A 94 55.07 3.70 28.53
N SER A 95 54.52 2.81 27.70
CA SER A 95 54.24 1.42 28.10
C SER A 95 53.97 0.61 26.83
N VAL A 96 54.87 -0.34 26.53
CA VAL A 96 54.62 -1.37 25.51
C VAL A 96 53.59 -2.32 26.10
N VAL A 97 52.33 -2.17 25.68
CA VAL A 97 51.27 -3.15 25.97
C VAL A 97 50.91 -3.76 24.63
N ASN A 98 51.18 -5.06 24.49
CA ASN A 98 50.78 -5.84 23.33
C ASN A 98 49.25 -5.70 23.14
N PRO A 99 48.75 -5.48 21.92
CA PRO A 99 47.30 -5.44 21.71
C PRO A 99 46.73 -6.83 22.02
N PRO A 100 45.63 -6.93 22.79
CA PRO A 100 44.90 -8.18 22.88
C PRO A 100 44.37 -8.50 21.48
N ASP A 101 44.44 -9.78 21.13
CA ASP A 101 44.02 -10.34 19.86
C ASP A 101 42.79 -9.63 19.31
N SER A 102 42.96 -9.13 18.08
CA SER A 102 41.85 -8.74 17.24
C SER A 102 40.81 -9.85 17.27
N LEU A 103 39.68 -9.58 17.93
CA LEU A 103 38.43 -10.25 17.66
C LEU A 103 38.08 -9.92 16.21
N VAL A 104 38.66 -10.69 15.29
CA VAL A 104 38.16 -10.88 13.95
C VAL A 104 36.78 -11.48 14.15
N CYS A 105 35.78 -10.62 14.21
CA CYS A 105 34.40 -11.05 14.18
C CYS A 105 34.18 -11.65 12.80
N SER A 106 34.32 -12.98 12.70
CA SER A 106 33.87 -13.75 11.55
C SER A 106 32.47 -13.25 11.17
N PRO A 107 32.15 -13.03 9.87
CA PRO A 107 30.83 -12.59 9.47
C PRO A 107 29.85 -13.76 9.61
N GLY A 108 29.54 -14.14 10.84
CA GLY A 108 28.34 -14.87 11.16
C GLY A 108 27.19 -13.94 10.83
N LEU A 109 26.45 -14.27 9.77
CA LEU A 109 25.16 -13.66 9.45
C LEU A 109 24.20 -13.89 10.64
N LEU A 110 24.28 -13.03 11.64
CA LEU A 110 23.24 -12.90 12.66
C LEU A 110 21.98 -12.45 11.93
N GLN A 111 21.03 -13.37 11.76
CA GLN A 111 19.66 -13.03 11.39
C GLN A 111 19.10 -12.10 12.46
N MET A 112 19.28 -10.80 12.28
CA MET A 112 18.58 -9.80 13.07
C MET A 112 17.13 -9.83 12.62
N ASN A 113 16.26 -10.53 13.36
CA ASN A 113 14.83 -10.50 13.13
C ASN A 113 14.33 -9.07 13.39
N VAL A 114 14.11 -8.30 12.33
CA VAL A 114 13.61 -6.93 12.42
C VAL A 114 12.12 -7.01 12.73
N SER A 115 11.62 -6.17 13.65
CA SER A 115 10.17 -6.13 13.88
C SER A 115 9.44 -5.68 12.59
N PRO A 116 8.30 -6.29 12.23
CA PRO A 116 7.50 -5.85 11.08
C PRO A 116 7.18 -4.36 11.09
N THR A 117 6.89 -3.81 12.27
CA THR A 117 6.62 -2.38 12.46
C THR A 117 7.83 -1.51 12.14
N SER A 118 9.02 -1.85 12.65
CA SER A 118 10.23 -1.09 12.36
C SER A 118 10.61 -1.13 10.87
N LEU A 119 10.42 -2.30 10.23
CA LEU A 119 10.62 -2.46 8.79
C LEU A 119 9.64 -1.57 8.00
N ALA A 120 8.36 -1.59 8.37
CA ALA A 120 7.33 -0.78 7.75
C ALA A 120 7.63 0.73 7.88
N SER A 121 7.95 1.21 9.07
CA SER A 121 8.31 2.62 9.29
C SER A 121 9.54 3.05 8.48
N LEU A 122 10.55 2.18 8.37
CA LEU A 122 11.74 2.46 7.56
C LEU A 122 11.38 2.68 6.08
N TYR A 123 10.62 1.76 5.48
CA TYR A 123 10.26 1.85 4.06
C TYR A 123 9.17 2.88 3.77
N GLU A 124 8.35 3.24 4.75
CA GLU A 124 7.42 4.38 4.64
C GLU A 124 8.20 5.69 4.53
N GLU A 125 9.18 5.91 5.40
CA GLU A 125 10.02 7.11 5.35
C GLU A 125 10.84 7.16 4.06
N ASP A 126 11.39 6.01 3.66
CA ASP A 126 12.08 5.86 2.38
C ASP A 126 11.21 6.23 1.17
N PHE A 127 9.95 5.76 1.16
CA PHE A 127 8.98 6.12 0.14
C PHE A 127 8.72 7.63 0.10
N LYS A 128 8.53 8.28 1.25
CA LYS A 128 8.30 9.73 1.32
C LYS A 128 9.49 10.52 0.77
N GLN A 129 10.71 10.09 1.09
CA GLN A 129 11.94 10.70 0.57
C GLN A 129 12.06 10.53 -0.93
N ASP A 130 11.77 9.35 -1.47
CA ASP A 130 11.77 9.09 -2.91
C ASP A 130 10.73 9.96 -3.64
N MET A 131 9.51 10.11 -3.10
CA MET A 131 8.47 10.97 -3.68
C MET A 131 8.87 12.45 -3.66
N ALA A 132 9.45 12.91 -2.55
CA ALA A 132 9.97 14.27 -2.44
C ALA A 132 11.10 14.53 -3.44
N ALA A 133 12.03 13.57 -3.61
CA ALA A 133 13.10 13.65 -4.60
C ALA A 133 12.53 13.80 -6.02
N LEU A 134 11.44 13.09 -6.35
CA LEU A 134 10.72 13.18 -7.63
C LEU A 134 9.84 14.43 -7.78
N LYS A 135 9.81 15.32 -6.76
CA LYS A 135 8.96 16.52 -6.71
C LYS A 135 7.46 16.22 -6.76
N VAL A 136 7.05 15.01 -6.37
CA VAL A 136 5.65 14.66 -6.17
C VAL A 136 5.14 15.40 -4.93
N LEU A 137 3.99 16.07 -5.02
CA LEU A 137 3.41 16.73 -3.85
C LEU A 137 2.92 15.68 -2.84
N PRO A 138 3.16 15.87 -1.53
CA PRO A 138 2.57 15.00 -0.53
C PRO A 138 1.03 15.08 -0.59
N PRO A 139 0.31 13.99 -0.28
CA PRO A 139 -1.12 14.05 -0.01
C PRO A 139 -1.38 14.99 1.18
N THR A 140 -2.63 15.44 1.31
CA THR A 140 -3.07 16.23 2.47
C THR A 140 -2.88 15.43 3.75
N VAL A 141 -3.21 14.14 3.74
CA VAL A 141 -3.08 13.24 4.89
C VAL A 141 -2.57 11.87 4.45
N TYR A 142 -1.62 11.33 5.21
CA TYR A 142 -1.27 9.91 5.19
C TYR A 142 -1.99 9.21 6.35
N LEU A 143 -2.61 8.07 6.10
CA LEU A 143 -3.25 7.26 7.15
C LEU A 143 -2.68 5.84 7.11
N ARG A 144 -2.15 5.36 8.24
CA ARG A 144 -1.64 3.98 8.36
C ARG A 144 -2.77 3.02 8.68
N VAL A 145 -2.66 1.79 8.20
CA VAL A 145 -3.64 0.73 8.51
C VAL A 145 -3.61 0.39 10.00
N THR A 146 -2.42 0.24 10.58
CA THR A 146 -2.28 -0.14 12.00
C THR A 146 -2.86 0.89 12.97
N GLU A 147 -2.98 2.14 12.55
CA GLU A 147 -3.57 3.24 13.35
C GLU A 147 -5.10 3.32 13.24
N ASN A 148 -5.72 2.57 12.31
CA ASN A 148 -7.15 2.63 12.01
C ASN A 148 -7.88 1.29 12.21
N ILE A 149 -7.31 0.38 13.00
CA ILE A 149 -7.87 -0.96 13.23
C ILE A 149 -9.28 -0.93 13.85
N PRO A 150 -9.58 -0.11 14.89
CA PRO A 150 -10.95 -0.05 15.43
C PRO A 150 -11.99 0.35 14.39
N GLN A 151 -11.64 1.29 13.52
CA GLN A 151 -12.49 1.76 12.44
C GLN A 151 -12.70 0.67 11.39
N ILE A 152 -11.66 -0.11 11.07
CA ILE A 152 -11.77 -1.25 10.15
C ILE A 152 -12.70 -2.32 10.73
N ILE A 153 -12.56 -2.65 12.02
CA ILE A 153 -13.46 -3.61 12.69
C ILE A 153 -14.91 -3.10 12.60
N SER A 154 -15.16 -1.84 12.94
CA SER A 154 -16.50 -1.25 12.86
C SER A 154 -17.06 -1.24 11.43
N PHE A 155 -16.20 -0.99 10.43
CA PHE A 155 -16.59 -1.04 9.03
C PHE A 155 -17.03 -2.47 8.62
N ILE A 156 -16.28 -3.48 9.04
CA ILE A 156 -16.61 -4.90 8.80
C ILE A 156 -17.91 -5.29 9.50
N GLU A 157 -18.10 -4.90 10.77
CA GLU A 157 -19.37 -5.10 11.49
C GLU A 157 -20.54 -4.48 10.72
N GLY A 158 -20.35 -3.28 10.16
CA GLY A 158 -21.35 -2.61 9.33
C GLY A 158 -21.66 -3.32 8.00
N ILE A 159 -20.73 -4.07 7.42
CA ILE A 159 -20.98 -4.92 6.24
C ILE A 159 -21.74 -6.20 6.68
N ILE A 160 -21.34 -6.83 7.79
CA ILE A 160 -22.00 -8.02 8.34
C ILE A 160 -23.45 -7.70 8.70
N ALA A 161 -23.70 -6.58 9.38
CA ALA A 161 -25.04 -6.15 9.77
C ALA A 161 -26.00 -5.96 8.57
N LYS A 162 -25.44 -5.71 7.38
CA LYS A 162 -26.19 -5.58 6.12
C LYS A 162 -26.33 -6.91 5.35
N GLY A 163 -25.82 -8.01 5.89
CA GLY A 163 -25.94 -9.35 5.30
C GLY A 163 -24.96 -9.64 4.16
N HIS A 164 -23.91 -8.85 3.98
CA HIS A 164 -22.94 -8.98 2.88
C HIS A 164 -21.59 -9.55 3.30
N ALA A 165 -21.45 -9.96 4.56
CA ALA A 165 -20.25 -10.61 5.07
C ALA A 165 -20.63 -11.63 6.14
N TYR A 166 -19.73 -12.59 6.36
CA TYR A 166 -19.91 -13.65 7.35
C TYR A 166 -18.57 -13.98 8.03
N SER A 167 -18.65 -14.29 9.32
CA SER A 167 -17.52 -14.83 10.08
C SER A 167 -17.51 -16.36 10.04
N THR A 168 -16.34 -16.95 10.21
CA THR A 168 -16.16 -18.41 10.29
C THR A 168 -15.76 -18.85 11.69
N ALA A 169 -15.90 -20.14 11.99
CA ALA A 169 -15.44 -20.71 13.27
C ALA A 169 -13.92 -20.61 13.47
N LYS A 170 -13.15 -20.42 12.39
CA LYS A 170 -11.68 -20.19 12.46
C LYS A 170 -11.33 -18.73 12.77
N GLY A 171 -12.31 -17.81 12.85
CA GLY A 171 -12.12 -16.39 13.13
C GLY A 171 -11.81 -15.53 11.89
N ASN A 172 -11.99 -16.07 10.68
CA ASN A 172 -11.94 -15.27 9.46
C ASN A 172 -13.26 -14.55 9.24
N VAL A 173 -13.23 -13.42 8.54
CA VAL A 173 -14.42 -12.76 8.00
C VAL A 173 -14.25 -12.57 6.52
N TYR A 174 -15.26 -13.00 5.76
CA TYR A 174 -15.29 -12.90 4.30
C TYR A 174 -16.44 -12.02 3.84
N PHE A 175 -16.20 -11.32 2.75
CA PHE A 175 -17.25 -10.65 1.98
C PHE A 175 -17.96 -11.71 1.13
N ASP A 176 -19.27 -11.81 1.25
CA ASP A 176 -20.10 -12.73 0.48
C ASP A 176 -20.35 -12.14 -0.90
N LEU A 177 -19.64 -12.61 -1.92
CA LEU A 177 -19.76 -12.01 -3.24
C LEU A 177 -21.12 -12.30 -3.88
N ARG A 178 -21.75 -13.43 -3.57
CA ARG A 178 -23.07 -13.77 -4.13
C ARG A 178 -24.14 -12.83 -3.62
N SER A 179 -24.00 -12.32 -2.39
CA SER A 179 -24.89 -11.30 -1.85
C SER A 179 -24.93 -10.00 -2.68
N ARG A 180 -23.92 -9.74 -3.52
CA ARG A 180 -23.89 -8.59 -4.44
C ARG A 180 -24.61 -8.82 -5.76
N GLY A 181 -24.87 -10.07 -6.13
CA GLY A 181 -25.50 -10.42 -7.40
C GLY A 181 -24.76 -9.85 -8.61
N ASP A 182 -25.52 -9.22 -9.51
CA ASP A 182 -25.05 -8.60 -10.76
C ASP A 182 -24.35 -7.23 -10.56
N LYS A 183 -24.34 -6.69 -9.33
CA LYS A 183 -23.73 -5.40 -9.01
C LYS A 183 -22.21 -5.44 -8.79
N TYR A 184 -21.57 -6.58 -9.00
CA TYR A 184 -20.12 -6.75 -8.88
C TYR A 184 -19.47 -6.85 -10.27
N GLY A 185 -18.33 -6.19 -10.47
CA GLY A 185 -17.70 -6.06 -11.79
C GLY A 185 -17.96 -4.69 -12.45
N LYS A 186 -18.39 -3.68 -11.70
CA LYS A 186 -18.74 -2.35 -12.24
C LYS A 186 -17.53 -1.65 -12.86
N LEU A 187 -16.34 -1.86 -12.31
CA LEU A 187 -15.12 -1.17 -12.76
C LEU A 187 -14.48 -1.88 -13.96
N VAL A 188 -14.47 -3.22 -13.96
CA VAL A 188 -13.82 -4.02 -15.02
C VAL A 188 -14.79 -4.59 -16.06
N GLY A 189 -16.09 -4.39 -15.88
CA GLY A 189 -17.16 -4.90 -16.75
C GLY A 189 -17.44 -6.38 -16.52
N VAL A 190 -16.45 -7.24 -16.77
CA VAL A 190 -16.53 -8.69 -16.50
C VAL A 190 -15.45 -9.05 -15.50
N ALA A 191 -15.85 -9.36 -14.27
CA ALA A 191 -14.93 -9.80 -13.25
C ALA A 191 -14.31 -11.16 -13.65
N PRO A 192 -12.97 -11.30 -13.63
CA PRO A 192 -12.31 -12.59 -13.80
C PRO A 192 -12.85 -13.62 -12.82
N GLY A 193 -12.99 -14.86 -13.28
CA GLY A 193 -13.40 -15.99 -12.44
C GLY A 193 -12.42 -16.23 -11.28
N PRO A 194 -12.84 -16.93 -10.21
CA PRO A 194 -11.98 -17.20 -9.08
C PRO A 194 -10.75 -18.00 -9.53
N VAL A 195 -9.57 -17.55 -9.11
CA VAL A 195 -8.34 -18.33 -9.24
C VAL A 195 -8.29 -19.29 -8.05
N GLY A 196 -8.03 -20.57 -8.32
CA GLY A 196 -8.25 -21.71 -7.42
C GLY A 196 -8.01 -21.47 -5.91
N GLU A 197 -8.82 -22.14 -5.09
CA GLU A 197 -8.76 -21.97 -3.64
C GLU A 197 -7.69 -22.84 -2.99
N PRO A 198 -7.03 -22.35 -1.93
CA PRO A 198 -6.26 -23.22 -1.06
C PRO A 198 -7.15 -24.35 -0.52
N VAL A 199 -6.57 -25.55 -0.40
CA VAL A 199 -7.28 -26.74 0.13
C VAL A 199 -7.86 -26.51 1.54
N ASP A 200 -7.30 -25.57 2.31
CA ASP A 200 -7.74 -25.24 3.68
C ASP A 200 -8.62 -23.97 3.78
N SER A 201 -9.23 -23.55 2.66
CA SER A 201 -10.18 -22.43 2.62
C SER A 201 -11.44 -22.76 3.42
N ASP A 202 -11.86 -21.86 4.33
CA ASP A 202 -13.13 -21.92 5.06
C ASP A 202 -14.18 -20.92 4.53
N LYS A 203 -13.96 -20.44 3.30
CA LYS A 203 -14.94 -19.63 2.56
C LYS A 203 -16.14 -20.49 2.19
N ARG A 204 -17.32 -19.86 2.14
CA ARG A 204 -18.50 -20.44 1.50
C ARG A 204 -18.23 -20.63 0.01
N HIS A 205 -17.62 -19.64 -0.65
CA HIS A 205 -17.37 -19.67 -2.08
C HIS A 205 -15.97 -19.15 -2.46
N ALA A 206 -15.27 -19.88 -3.32
CA ALA A 206 -14.70 -19.36 -4.57
C ALA A 206 -14.11 -17.94 -4.53
N SER A 207 -15.03 -17.06 -4.88
CA SER A 207 -14.84 -15.65 -5.20
C SER A 207 -14.89 -14.74 -3.98
N ASP A 208 -15.29 -15.25 -2.81
CA ASP A 208 -15.35 -14.47 -1.58
C ASP A 208 -13.94 -14.03 -1.19
N PHE A 209 -13.81 -12.82 -0.68
CA PHE A 209 -12.51 -12.24 -0.31
C PHE A 209 -12.49 -11.85 1.15
N ALA A 210 -11.30 -11.93 1.76
CA ALA A 210 -11.14 -11.70 3.19
C ALA A 210 -11.33 -10.22 3.54
N LEU A 211 -12.18 -9.96 4.52
CA LEU A 211 -12.28 -8.69 5.25
C LEU A 211 -11.40 -8.72 6.51
N TRP A 212 -11.37 -9.85 7.20
CA TRP A 212 -10.54 -10.10 8.36
C TRP A 212 -9.90 -11.49 8.26
N LYS A 213 -8.61 -11.58 8.55
CA LYS A 213 -7.83 -12.82 8.53
C LYS A 213 -7.47 -13.20 9.95
N ALA A 214 -7.87 -14.39 10.36
CA ALA A 214 -7.50 -14.96 11.65
C ALA A 214 -5.97 -15.00 11.79
N ALA A 215 -5.48 -14.71 12.99
CA ALA A 215 -4.06 -14.67 13.27
C ALA A 215 -3.46 -16.09 13.21
N LYS A 216 -2.33 -16.23 12.52
CA LYS A 216 -1.51 -17.43 12.60
C LYS A 216 -0.55 -17.35 13.78
N PRO A 217 -0.04 -18.48 14.29
CA PRO A 217 0.97 -18.47 15.35
C PRO A 217 2.14 -17.55 15.00
N GLN A 218 2.53 -16.71 15.96
CA GLN A 218 3.67 -15.77 15.84
C GLN A 218 3.51 -14.70 14.74
N GLU A 219 2.28 -14.42 14.29
CA GLU A 219 1.97 -13.21 13.51
C GLU A 219 1.47 -12.10 14.43
N MET A 220 1.66 -10.85 13.99
CA MET A 220 1.03 -9.70 14.65
C MET A 220 -0.48 -9.76 14.47
N PHE A 221 -1.22 -9.35 15.49
CA PHE A 221 -2.67 -9.39 15.50
C PHE A 221 -3.27 -8.28 16.36
N TRP A 222 -4.56 -8.08 16.17
CA TRP A 222 -5.43 -7.27 17.01
C TRP A 222 -6.62 -8.11 17.46
N ALA A 223 -7.12 -7.82 18.66
CA ALA A 223 -8.36 -8.40 19.14
C ALA A 223 -9.54 -7.86 18.32
N SER A 224 -10.50 -8.73 18.02
CA SER A 224 -11.74 -8.38 17.32
C SER A 224 -12.90 -9.26 17.82
N PRO A 225 -14.16 -8.92 17.50
CA PRO A 225 -15.31 -9.76 17.82
C PRO A 225 -15.23 -11.19 17.27
N TRP A 226 -14.41 -11.42 16.24
CA TRP A 226 -14.22 -12.72 15.58
C TRP A 226 -12.94 -13.43 16.04
N GLY A 227 -12.29 -12.93 17.09
CA GLY A 227 -11.01 -13.42 17.58
C GLY A 227 -9.82 -12.62 17.08
N ASN A 228 -8.61 -13.06 17.45
CA ASN A 228 -7.38 -12.37 17.08
C ASN A 228 -7.13 -12.49 15.58
N GLY A 229 -6.82 -11.37 14.92
CA GLY A 229 -6.53 -11.36 13.50
C GLY A 229 -6.02 -10.02 13.00
N ARG A 230 -6.15 -9.80 11.70
CA ARG A 230 -5.69 -8.59 11.00
C ARG A 230 -6.56 -8.32 9.78
N PRO A 231 -6.60 -7.08 9.29
CA PRO A 231 -7.44 -6.74 8.14
C PRO A 231 -7.01 -7.47 6.86
N GLY A 232 -7.98 -7.66 5.97
CA GLY A 232 -7.74 -8.01 4.57
C GLY A 232 -7.33 -6.78 3.76
N TRP A 233 -6.54 -6.99 2.71
CA TRP A 233 -5.93 -5.88 1.95
C TRP A 233 -6.93 -4.85 1.40
N HIS A 234 -8.10 -5.28 0.94
CA HIS A 234 -9.09 -4.38 0.32
C HIS A 234 -9.82 -3.50 1.35
N ILE A 235 -10.15 -4.06 2.52
CA ILE A 235 -10.97 -3.36 3.53
C ILE A 235 -10.24 -2.17 4.15
N GLU A 236 -8.91 -2.19 4.10
CA GLU A 236 -8.02 -1.11 4.54
C GLU A 236 -8.35 0.19 3.82
N CYS A 237 -8.32 0.17 2.48
CA CYS A 237 -8.51 1.35 1.65
C CYS A 237 -9.97 1.82 1.67
N SER A 238 -10.93 0.89 1.63
CA SER A 238 -12.36 1.19 1.81
C SER A 238 -12.63 1.96 3.10
N THR A 239 -12.08 1.47 4.22
CA THR A 239 -12.28 2.11 5.52
C THR A 239 -11.60 3.46 5.57
N ILE A 240 -10.32 3.55 5.22
CA ILE A 240 -9.53 4.79 5.31
C ILE A 240 -10.13 5.90 4.43
N SER A 241 -10.54 5.56 3.20
CA SER A 241 -11.20 6.52 2.31
C SER A 241 -12.55 6.97 2.88
N SER A 242 -13.35 6.03 3.38
CA SER A 242 -14.66 6.31 3.99
C SER A 242 -14.58 7.10 5.28
N LEU A 243 -13.51 6.98 6.06
CA LEU A 243 -13.32 7.77 7.28
C LEU A 243 -13.22 9.27 7.00
N VAL A 244 -12.66 9.64 5.85
CA VAL A 244 -12.47 11.05 5.49
C VAL A 244 -13.59 11.56 4.59
N PHE A 245 -14.07 10.73 3.66
CA PHE A 245 -14.96 11.17 2.58
C PHE A 245 -16.36 10.52 2.63
N GLY A 246 -16.60 9.59 3.56
CA GLY A 246 -17.87 8.89 3.67
C GLY A 246 -18.26 8.21 2.36
N SER A 247 -19.49 8.46 1.93
CA SER A 247 -20.08 7.89 0.72
C SER A 247 -19.79 8.68 -0.56
N GLN A 248 -18.99 9.75 -0.51
CA GLN A 248 -18.76 10.67 -1.63
C GLN A 248 -17.27 10.74 -1.97
N LEU A 249 -16.84 9.99 -2.98
CA LEU A 249 -15.48 10.05 -3.50
C LEU A 249 -15.47 10.51 -4.95
N ASP A 250 -14.78 11.60 -5.27
CA ASP A 250 -14.68 12.04 -6.66
C ASP A 250 -13.62 11.25 -7.41
N ILE A 251 -12.37 11.25 -6.93
CA ILE A 251 -11.25 10.64 -7.63
C ILE A 251 -10.62 9.55 -6.77
N HIS A 252 -10.61 8.32 -7.30
CA HIS A 252 -9.81 7.24 -6.76
C HIS A 252 -8.68 6.88 -7.73
N SER A 253 -7.43 6.71 -7.26
CA SER A 253 -6.30 6.43 -8.15
C SER A 253 -5.33 5.37 -7.64
N GLY A 254 -4.75 4.60 -8.57
CA GLY A 254 -3.83 3.50 -8.29
C GLY A 254 -3.20 2.92 -9.55
N GLY A 255 -2.22 2.02 -9.43
CA GLY A 255 -1.70 1.30 -10.61
C GLY A 255 -2.79 0.44 -11.25
N ILE A 256 -2.70 0.14 -12.55
CA ILE A 256 -3.69 -0.68 -13.26
C ILE A 256 -3.86 -2.09 -12.67
N ASP A 257 -2.81 -2.63 -12.05
CA ASP A 257 -2.86 -3.88 -11.27
C ASP A 257 -3.83 -3.83 -10.08
N LEU A 258 -4.24 -2.64 -9.64
CA LEU A 258 -5.21 -2.44 -8.57
C LEU A 258 -6.65 -2.37 -9.07
N ALA A 259 -6.90 -2.23 -10.38
CA ALA A 259 -8.27 -2.19 -10.91
C ALA A 259 -9.05 -3.46 -10.51
N PHE A 260 -8.40 -4.63 -10.61
CA PHE A 260 -8.93 -5.88 -10.11
C PHE A 260 -7.84 -6.74 -9.44
N PRO A 261 -8.11 -7.36 -8.29
CA PRO A 261 -9.39 -7.32 -7.57
C PRO A 261 -9.54 -6.10 -6.64
N HIS A 262 -8.51 -5.28 -6.47
CA HIS A 262 -8.44 -4.33 -5.35
C HIS A 262 -9.55 -3.26 -5.36
N HIS A 263 -9.59 -2.39 -6.35
CA HIS A 263 -10.59 -1.31 -6.43
C HIS A 263 -12.01 -1.84 -6.66
N GLU A 264 -12.17 -2.95 -7.38
CA GLU A 264 -13.48 -3.61 -7.55
C GLU A 264 -14.03 -4.10 -6.20
N ASN A 265 -13.19 -4.70 -5.36
CA ASN A 265 -13.56 -5.09 -4.00
C ASN A 265 -13.86 -3.87 -3.13
N GLU A 266 -13.11 -2.77 -3.28
CA GLU A 266 -13.38 -1.53 -2.54
C GLU A 266 -14.75 -0.94 -2.88
N ILE A 267 -15.09 -0.89 -4.17
CA ILE A 267 -16.43 -0.45 -4.62
C ILE A 267 -17.51 -1.31 -3.95
N ALA A 268 -17.37 -2.62 -3.98
CA ALA A 268 -18.34 -3.54 -3.38
C ALA A 268 -18.49 -3.32 -1.87
N GLN A 269 -17.38 -3.16 -1.15
CA GLN A 269 -17.35 -2.91 0.29
C GLN A 269 -17.98 -1.56 0.66
N CYS A 270 -17.59 -0.48 -0.02
CA CYS A 270 -18.06 0.88 0.25
C CYS A 270 -19.52 1.08 -0.11
N GLU A 271 -19.97 0.61 -1.27
CA GLU A 271 -21.38 0.71 -1.67
C GLU A 271 -22.30 -0.03 -0.72
N VAL A 272 -21.90 -1.22 -0.26
CA VAL A 272 -22.63 -1.94 0.77
C VAL A 272 -22.64 -1.16 2.08
N PHE A 273 -21.47 -0.73 2.56
CA PHE A 273 -21.36 -0.09 3.86
C PHE A 273 -22.16 1.22 3.92
N HIS A 274 -22.08 2.04 2.88
CA HIS A 274 -22.77 3.33 2.79
C HIS A 274 -24.18 3.25 2.23
N GLN A 275 -24.62 2.07 1.77
CA GLN A 275 -25.92 1.86 1.10
C GLN A 275 -26.13 2.82 -0.08
N CYS A 276 -25.10 2.98 -0.92
CA CYS A 276 -25.14 3.81 -2.12
C CYS A 276 -24.92 3.00 -3.40
N GLU A 277 -25.39 3.53 -4.53
CA GLU A 277 -25.23 2.88 -5.84
C GLU A 277 -23.94 3.24 -6.57
N GLN A 278 -23.29 4.35 -6.17
CA GLN A 278 -22.05 4.84 -6.75
C GLN A 278 -21.21 5.48 -5.65
N TRP A 279 -20.18 4.76 -5.21
CA TRP A 279 -19.27 5.25 -4.18
C TRP A 279 -18.24 6.25 -4.74
N GLY A 280 -17.66 5.95 -5.91
CA GLY A 280 -16.62 6.74 -6.55
C GLY A 280 -17.00 7.19 -7.96
N ASN A 281 -16.74 8.46 -8.29
CA ASN A 281 -17.09 9.02 -9.60
C ASN A 281 -16.05 8.67 -10.69
N TYR A 282 -14.75 8.78 -10.39
CA TYR A 282 -13.67 8.60 -11.36
C TYR A 282 -12.55 7.71 -10.79
N PHE A 283 -12.26 6.63 -11.48
CA PHE A 283 -11.12 5.75 -11.18
C PHE A 283 -10.00 5.98 -12.20
N LEU A 284 -8.83 6.41 -11.71
CA LEU A 284 -7.66 6.72 -12.53
C LEU A 284 -6.59 5.64 -12.33
N HIS A 285 -6.34 4.87 -13.38
CA HIS A 285 -5.33 3.81 -13.38
C HIS A 285 -4.12 4.16 -14.25
N SER A 286 -2.92 4.08 -13.68
CA SER A 286 -1.68 4.19 -14.46
C SER A 286 -1.30 2.83 -15.05
N GLY A 287 -1.04 2.78 -16.36
CA GLY A 287 -0.60 1.56 -17.06
C GLY A 287 0.73 1.01 -16.56
N HIS A 288 1.01 -0.26 -16.90
CA HIS A 288 2.26 -0.93 -16.55
C HIS A 288 3.48 -0.26 -17.17
N LEU A 289 4.62 -0.41 -16.50
CA LEU A 289 5.90 -0.06 -17.06
C LEU A 289 6.64 -1.31 -17.52
N HIS A 290 7.10 -1.32 -18.76
CA HIS A 290 7.88 -2.40 -19.35
C HIS A 290 9.36 -2.01 -19.42
N VAL A 291 10.26 -2.96 -19.22
CA VAL A 291 11.70 -2.72 -19.48
C VAL A 291 11.91 -2.75 -20.99
N LYS A 292 12.59 -1.74 -21.54
CA LYS A 292 12.84 -1.64 -22.99
C LYS A 292 13.45 -2.95 -23.52
N GLY A 293 12.78 -3.58 -24.48
CA GLY A 293 13.19 -4.85 -25.09
C GLY A 293 12.72 -6.12 -24.36
N LYS A 294 11.85 -6.00 -23.34
CA LYS A 294 11.18 -7.14 -22.70
C LYS A 294 9.66 -6.93 -22.71
N GLU A 295 8.90 -7.97 -23.06
CA GLU A 295 7.44 -7.96 -22.98
C GLU A 295 6.92 -8.02 -21.53
N GLU A 296 7.76 -8.46 -20.60
CA GLU A 296 7.39 -8.60 -19.19
C GLU A 296 7.27 -7.24 -18.48
N LYS A 297 6.17 -7.05 -17.76
CA LYS A 297 5.99 -5.89 -16.87
C LYS A 297 7.03 -5.85 -15.76
N MET A 298 7.39 -4.64 -15.33
CA MET A 298 8.22 -4.44 -14.15
C MET A 298 7.41 -4.69 -12.88
N SER A 299 7.86 -5.61 -12.01
CA SER A 299 7.21 -5.87 -10.72
C SER A 299 8.17 -6.44 -9.66
N LYS A 300 7.84 -6.25 -8.38
CA LYS A 300 8.61 -6.84 -7.26
C LYS A 300 8.58 -8.37 -7.26
N SER A 301 7.46 -8.97 -7.65
CA SER A 301 7.30 -10.44 -7.71
C SER A 301 8.19 -11.09 -8.76
N LEU A 302 8.38 -10.44 -9.91
CA LEU A 302 9.26 -10.92 -10.98
C LEU A 302 10.74 -10.59 -10.73
N LYS A 303 11.07 -9.87 -9.65
CA LYS A 303 12.42 -9.41 -9.30
C LYS A 303 13.13 -8.65 -10.43
N ASN A 304 12.37 -8.07 -11.36
CA ASN A 304 12.88 -7.37 -12.54
C ASN A 304 12.74 -5.83 -12.41
N TYR A 305 12.72 -5.32 -11.18
CA TYR A 305 12.45 -3.91 -10.89
C TYR A 305 13.71 -3.10 -10.62
N ILE A 306 13.66 -1.82 -11.01
CA ILE A 306 14.71 -0.84 -10.73
C ILE A 306 14.19 0.11 -9.65
N THR A 307 14.94 0.26 -8.57
CA THR A 307 14.61 1.22 -7.50
C THR A 307 14.90 2.64 -7.96
N ILE A 308 14.20 3.61 -7.37
CA ILE A 308 14.37 5.02 -7.72
C ILE A 308 15.82 5.47 -7.47
N LYS A 309 16.43 4.97 -6.38
CA LYS A 309 17.80 5.31 -5.96
C LYS A 309 18.91 4.80 -6.89
N VAL A 310 18.71 3.65 -7.54
CA VAL A 310 19.74 3.03 -8.40
C VAL A 310 19.96 3.81 -9.69
N MET A 311 19.00 4.62 -10.12
CA MET A 311 19.09 5.29 -11.41
C MET A 311 20.18 6.35 -11.50
N GLY A 312 20.67 6.93 -10.39
CA GLY A 312 21.76 7.93 -10.40
C GLY A 312 21.50 9.19 -11.26
N PHE A 313 20.32 9.31 -11.88
CA PHE A 313 19.91 10.43 -12.71
C PHE A 313 19.32 11.55 -11.87
N PRO A 314 19.46 12.82 -12.28
CA PRO A 314 18.73 13.92 -11.66
C PRO A 314 17.23 13.62 -11.66
N SER A 315 16.53 13.85 -10.55
CA SER A 315 15.12 13.50 -10.40
C SER A 315 14.21 14.15 -11.46
N SER A 316 14.61 15.31 -12.01
CA SER A 316 13.94 15.96 -13.13
C SER A 316 13.94 15.11 -14.40
N CYS A 317 15.01 14.36 -14.65
CA CYS A 317 15.12 13.46 -15.81
C CYS A 317 14.21 12.23 -15.65
N ILE A 318 14.06 11.70 -14.43
CA ILE A 318 13.15 10.57 -14.14
C ILE A 318 11.69 11.02 -14.31
N ALA A 319 11.33 12.18 -13.77
CA ALA A 319 9.99 12.73 -13.91
C ALA A 319 9.64 13.03 -15.38
N ALA A 320 10.56 13.66 -16.14
CA ALA A 320 10.37 13.93 -17.56
C ALA A 320 10.27 12.64 -18.40
N SER A 321 11.08 11.63 -18.10
CA SER A 321 11.04 10.35 -18.82
C SER A 321 9.76 9.57 -18.53
N SER A 322 9.21 9.66 -17.32
CA SER A 322 7.95 9.00 -16.93
C SER A 322 6.74 9.45 -17.76
N LEU A 323 6.82 10.63 -18.38
CA LEU A 323 5.81 11.17 -19.29
C LEU A 323 5.90 10.63 -20.72
N ASN A 324 7.10 10.23 -21.15
CA ASN A 324 7.36 9.73 -22.51
C ASN A 324 7.35 8.19 -22.61
N LEU A 325 7.11 7.49 -21.50
CA LEU A 325 6.98 6.03 -21.47
C LEU A 325 5.53 5.67 -21.81
N SER A 326 5.27 5.54 -23.11
CA SER A 326 4.03 5.00 -23.71
C SER A 326 4.02 3.47 -23.68
#